data_AF-A0A1D2LYL4-F1
#
_entry.id   AF-A0A1D2LYL4-F1
#
_cell.length_a   1.000
_cell.length_b   1.000
_cell.length_c   1.000
_cell.angle_alpha   90.00
_cell.angle_beta   90.00
_cell.angle_gamma   90.00
#
_symmetry.space_group_name_H-M   'P 1'
#
loop_
_entity.id
_entity.type
_entity.pdbx_description
1 polymer ?
#
loop_
_entity_poly.entity_id
_entity_poly.type
_entity_poly.pdbx_seq_one_letter_code
_entity_poly.pdbx_strand_id
1 'polypeptide(L)'
;MSYFMTTLSERKGELLQAFIEHIQISLLSLLIAILIAIPLAIIVTKHKRLAEVLLQISGIFQTIPSLALLGLLIPLIGIGTAPAIIALVIYAIFPILQNTYTGLTEIDSSLEEAAEAFGMSKWTKLVKFEIPLAMPFIISGIRTATVLIIGTATLAALIGAGGLGSFILLGIDRNNIPLILIGAISAAVLAVVFNYFIHLLEKASIKKIFIAFSVLILVVAGTFVYTHADSKEKQITIAGKLGAEPDIIINMYKELIEENSDINVQLKPNFGKTSFLFNALKSGDVDVYPEFSGTVLETFVKNNTNTSNDKKEVFEKAKAALKKEHNMAFLEPMEFQNTYAVAVKRQFAKDNNLKNISDLRAIHSQLKGGFTLEFIDRKDGYKGLESKYGLKFDVKSLEPALRYQAINNGDVNVVDAYSTDSELAQYDLVILKDDKKLFPPYQGAPLMTEETLEKYPELEGILNKLAGKISEEDMSKMNYEVNVKNKSAADVAHDYLQKHGIK
;
A
#
# COMPACT_ATOMS: atom_id res chain seq x y z
N MET A 1 -22.54 6.88 -18.52
CA MET A 1 -22.12 5.95 -17.46
C MET A 1 -21.76 6.80 -16.24
N SER A 2 -22.19 6.46 -15.01
CA SER A 2 -21.76 7.24 -13.83
C SER A 2 -20.24 7.13 -13.67
N TYR A 3 -19.58 8.16 -13.15
CA TYR A 3 -18.12 8.20 -12.93
C TYR A 3 -17.60 6.92 -12.24
N PHE A 4 -18.36 6.44 -11.25
CA PHE A 4 -18.13 5.16 -10.57
C PHE A 4 -18.05 3.94 -11.51
N MET A 5 -18.99 3.83 -12.45
CA MET A 5 -19.05 2.69 -13.38
C MET A 5 -17.90 2.71 -14.40
N THR A 6 -17.43 3.90 -14.78
CA THR A 6 -16.23 4.03 -15.63
C THR A 6 -14.99 3.54 -14.89
N THR A 7 -14.76 4.02 -13.66
CA THR A 7 -13.63 3.59 -12.81
C THR A 7 -13.65 2.08 -12.56
N LEU A 8 -14.83 1.51 -12.31
CA LEU A 8 -14.99 0.06 -12.12
C LEU A 8 -14.60 -0.73 -13.38
N SER A 9 -15.02 -0.25 -14.55
CA SER A 9 -14.71 -0.89 -15.83
C SER A 9 -13.21 -0.86 -16.14
N GLU A 10 -12.55 0.26 -15.86
CA GLU A 10 -11.11 0.45 -16.10
C GLU A 10 -10.25 -0.39 -15.14
N ARG A 11 -10.66 -0.51 -13.87
CA ARG A 11 -9.88 -1.21 -12.82
C ARG A 11 -10.31 -2.65 -12.56
N LYS A 12 -11.12 -3.25 -13.42
CA LYS A 12 -11.68 -4.60 -13.22
C LYS A 12 -10.62 -5.70 -13.00
N GLY A 13 -9.47 -5.60 -13.67
CA GLY A 13 -8.39 -6.58 -13.56
C GLY A 13 -7.71 -6.53 -12.19
N GLU A 14 -7.29 -5.33 -11.80
CA GLU A 14 -6.73 -5.05 -10.46
C GLU A 14 -7.72 -5.43 -9.36
N LEU A 15 -9.02 -5.15 -9.55
CA LEU A 15 -10.06 -5.48 -8.58
C LEU A 15 -10.21 -7.00 -8.42
N LEU A 16 -10.18 -7.76 -9.51
CA LEU A 16 -10.28 -9.22 -9.46
C LEU A 16 -9.10 -9.82 -8.69
N GLN A 17 -7.89 -9.34 -8.95
CA GLN A 17 -6.70 -9.79 -8.23
C GLN A 17 -6.80 -9.46 -6.73
N ALA A 18 -7.11 -8.20 -6.39
CA ALA A 18 -7.29 -7.76 -5.01
C ALA A 18 -8.40 -8.56 -4.30
N PHE A 19 -9.48 -8.91 -5.01
CA PHE A 19 -10.57 -9.72 -4.46
C PHE A 19 -10.11 -11.15 -4.12
N ILE A 20 -9.32 -11.77 -5.01
CA ILE A 20 -8.76 -13.11 -4.79
C ILE A 20 -7.79 -13.10 -3.61
N GLU A 21 -6.86 -12.14 -3.57
CA GLU A 21 -5.91 -11.97 -2.46
C GLU A 21 -6.64 -11.80 -1.11
N HIS A 22 -7.69 -10.98 -1.09
CA HIS A 22 -8.48 -10.74 0.12
C HIS A 22 -9.18 -12.00 0.61
N ILE A 23 -9.72 -12.81 -0.30
CA ILE A 23 -10.30 -14.12 0.02
C ILE A 23 -9.25 -15.07 0.57
N GLN A 24 -8.10 -15.18 -0.10
CA GLN A 24 -7.03 -16.10 0.29
C GLN A 24 -6.53 -15.81 1.69
N ILE A 25 -6.19 -14.55 1.98
CA ILE A 25 -5.69 -14.13 3.29
C ILE A 25 -6.77 -14.36 4.36
N SER A 26 -8.02 -13.94 4.09
CA SER A 26 -9.11 -14.07 5.06
C SER A 26 -9.42 -15.52 5.40
N LEU A 27 -9.49 -16.39 4.39
CA LEU A 27 -9.81 -17.80 4.58
C LEU A 27 -8.67 -18.57 5.24
N LEU A 28 -7.43 -18.33 4.83
CA LEU A 28 -6.28 -18.98 5.44
C LEU A 28 -6.17 -18.61 6.92
N SER A 29 -6.35 -17.33 7.28
CA SER A 29 -6.40 -16.89 8.67
C SER A 29 -7.54 -17.53 9.45
N LEU A 30 -8.74 -17.62 8.87
CA LEU A 30 -9.88 -18.27 9.53
C LEU A 30 -9.62 -19.76 9.79
N LEU A 31 -9.09 -20.48 8.80
CA LEU A 31 -8.77 -21.90 8.91
C LEU A 31 -7.74 -22.15 10.01
N ILE A 32 -6.65 -21.38 10.03
CA ILE A 32 -5.62 -21.47 11.07
C ILE A 32 -6.22 -21.16 12.44
N ALA A 33 -7.03 -20.11 12.56
CA ALA A 33 -7.67 -19.75 13.82
C ALA A 33 -8.61 -20.85 14.33
N ILE A 34 -9.38 -21.50 13.45
CA ILE A 34 -10.25 -22.64 13.79
C ILE A 34 -9.44 -23.83 14.30
N LEU A 35 -8.35 -24.17 13.60
CA LEU A 35 -7.46 -25.28 13.94
C LEU A 35 -6.75 -25.06 15.29
N ILE A 36 -6.58 -23.82 15.72
CA ILE A 36 -5.99 -23.48 17.02
C ILE A 36 -7.08 -23.38 18.10
N ALA A 37 -8.10 -22.55 17.88
CA ALA A 37 -9.05 -22.14 18.91
C ALA A 37 -10.03 -23.25 19.31
N ILE A 38 -10.52 -24.08 18.37
CA ILE A 38 -11.45 -25.16 18.72
C ILE A 38 -10.77 -26.24 19.57
N PRO A 39 -9.60 -26.81 19.19
CA PRO A 39 -8.91 -27.77 20.04
C PRO A 39 -8.53 -27.18 21.38
N LEU A 40 -8.07 -25.93 21.41
CA LEU A 40 -7.73 -25.24 22.66
C LEU A 40 -8.95 -25.12 23.58
N ALA A 41 -10.11 -24.72 23.05
CA ALA A 41 -11.37 -24.66 23.80
C ALA A 41 -11.71 -26.01 24.43
N ILE A 42 -11.69 -27.09 23.63
CA ILE A 42 -12.03 -28.46 24.06
C ILE A 42 -11.09 -28.93 25.18
N ILE A 43 -9.78 -28.63 25.08
CA ILE A 43 -8.79 -29.01 26.09
C ILE A 43 -9.09 -28.30 27.41
N VAL A 44 -9.47 -27.02 27.38
CA VAL A 44 -9.64 -26.21 28.60
C VAL A 44 -11.05 -26.24 29.18
N THR A 45 -12.04 -26.83 28.51
CA THR A 45 -13.41 -26.99 29.00
C THR A 45 -13.46 -27.57 30.43
N LYS A 46 -12.56 -28.48 30.77
CA LYS A 46 -12.50 -29.13 32.10
C LYS A 46 -11.70 -28.34 33.14
N HIS A 47 -11.04 -27.26 32.74
CA HIS A 47 -10.13 -26.48 33.56
C HIS A 47 -10.55 -25.01 33.60
N LYS A 48 -11.61 -24.69 34.34
CA LYS A 48 -12.23 -23.33 34.41
C LYS A 48 -11.22 -22.18 34.57
N ARG A 49 -10.27 -22.30 35.49
CA ARG A 49 -9.23 -21.26 35.69
C ARG A 49 -8.33 -21.06 34.47
N LEU A 50 -7.93 -22.15 33.81
CA LEU A 50 -7.11 -22.08 32.61
C LEU A 50 -7.91 -21.48 31.44
N ALA A 51 -9.20 -21.84 31.33
CA ALA A 51 -10.09 -21.26 30.34
C ALA A 51 -10.24 -19.74 30.53
N GLU A 52 -10.50 -19.28 31.76
CA GLU A 52 -10.58 -17.85 32.08
C GLU A 52 -9.30 -17.10 31.71
N VAL A 53 -8.12 -17.65 32.04
CA VAL A 53 -6.83 -17.05 31.68
C VAL A 53 -6.64 -16.97 30.16
N LEU A 54 -6.92 -18.04 29.42
CA LEU A 54 -6.78 -18.04 27.96
C LEU A 54 -7.77 -17.09 27.26
N LEU A 55 -9.00 -17.00 27.76
CA LEU A 55 -10.00 -16.06 27.26
C LEU A 55 -9.57 -14.61 27.54
N GLN A 56 -9.00 -14.33 28.70
CA GLN A 56 -8.45 -13.01 29.01
C GLN A 56 -7.26 -12.66 28.10
N ILE A 57 -6.31 -13.59 27.93
CA ILE A 57 -5.14 -13.38 27.06
C ILE A 57 -5.59 -13.11 25.62
N SER A 58 -6.46 -13.96 25.06
CA SER A 58 -6.97 -13.78 23.70
C SER A 58 -7.79 -12.50 23.55
N GLY A 59 -8.58 -12.11 24.56
CA GLY A 59 -9.28 -10.83 24.61
C GLY A 59 -8.33 -9.63 24.61
N ILE A 60 -7.24 -9.68 25.38
CA ILE A 60 -6.20 -8.63 25.38
C ILE A 60 -5.62 -8.47 23.97
N PHE A 61 -5.22 -9.57 23.34
CA PHE A 61 -4.68 -9.52 21.99
C PHE A 61 -5.66 -8.95 20.96
N GLN A 62 -6.95 -9.24 21.08
CA GLN A 62 -7.98 -8.69 20.20
C GLN A 62 -8.18 -7.18 20.36
N THR A 63 -7.86 -6.62 21.54
CA THR A 63 -8.01 -5.17 21.81
C THR A 63 -6.81 -4.33 21.37
N ILE A 64 -5.66 -4.96 21.06
CA ILE A 64 -4.49 -4.25 20.50
C ILE A 64 -4.88 -3.71 19.13
N PRO A 65 -4.80 -2.40 18.84
CA PRO A 65 -5.16 -1.84 17.52
C PRO A 65 -4.46 -2.58 16.38
N SER A 66 -5.21 -2.94 15.33
CA SER A 66 -4.73 -3.81 14.25
C SER A 66 -3.51 -3.21 13.54
N LEU A 67 -3.52 -1.90 13.30
CA LEU A 67 -2.38 -1.17 12.74
C LEU A 67 -1.12 -1.29 13.62
N ALA A 68 -1.27 -1.24 14.94
CA ALA A 68 -0.16 -1.39 15.87
C ALA A 68 0.37 -2.83 15.89
N LEU A 69 -0.53 -3.82 15.89
CA LEU A 69 -0.13 -5.24 15.81
C LEU A 69 0.63 -5.54 14.52
N LEU A 70 0.14 -5.03 13.38
CA LEU A 70 0.83 -5.16 12.09
C LEU A 70 2.22 -4.49 12.15
N GLY A 71 2.31 -3.27 12.67
CA GLY A 71 3.60 -2.57 12.83
C GLY A 71 4.61 -3.30 13.73
N LEU A 72 4.14 -3.99 14.77
CA LEU A 72 4.99 -4.80 15.66
C LEU A 72 5.51 -6.08 14.98
N LEU A 73 4.80 -6.61 13.98
CA LEU A 73 5.23 -7.80 13.25
C LEU A 73 6.27 -7.50 12.17
N ILE A 74 6.33 -6.25 11.68
CA ILE A 74 7.28 -5.86 10.61
C ILE A 74 8.74 -6.21 10.96
N PRO A 75 9.29 -5.87 12.14
CA PRO A 75 10.68 -6.20 12.47
C PRO A 75 10.92 -7.70 12.69
N LEU A 76 9.88 -8.48 12.99
CA LEU A 76 10.00 -9.89 13.40
C LEU A 76 9.82 -10.86 12.24
N ILE A 77 8.84 -10.59 11.39
CA ILE A 77 8.40 -11.47 10.31
C ILE A 77 8.68 -10.86 8.93
N GLY A 78 8.88 -9.53 8.87
CA GLY A 78 8.91 -8.78 7.62
C GLY A 78 7.53 -8.24 7.26
N ILE A 79 7.33 -7.98 5.98
CA ILE A 79 6.11 -7.38 5.44
C ILE A 79 5.31 -8.42 4.62
N GLY A 80 4.16 -8.03 4.10
CA GLY A 80 3.38 -8.87 3.19
C GLY A 80 2.33 -9.73 3.87
N THR A 81 2.05 -10.89 3.25
CA THR A 81 0.90 -11.74 3.60
C THR A 81 1.09 -12.50 4.93
N ALA A 82 2.30 -12.97 5.23
CA ALA A 82 2.59 -13.72 6.45
C ALA A 82 2.28 -12.95 7.76
N PRO A 83 2.81 -11.72 7.99
CA PRO A 83 2.46 -10.94 9.18
C PRO A 83 0.98 -10.57 9.23
N ALA A 84 0.34 -10.31 8.09
CA ALA A 84 -1.10 -10.07 8.04
C ALA A 84 -1.89 -11.30 8.53
N ILE A 85 -1.54 -12.50 8.04
CA ILE A 85 -2.19 -13.74 8.47
C ILE A 85 -2.05 -13.95 9.98
N ILE A 86 -0.85 -13.73 10.53
CA ILE A 86 -0.59 -13.85 11.98
C ILE A 86 -1.49 -12.89 12.77
N ALA A 87 -1.54 -11.61 12.38
CA ALA A 87 -2.38 -10.63 13.04
C ALA A 87 -3.88 -10.99 12.98
N LEU A 88 -4.36 -11.43 11.83
CA LEU A 88 -5.75 -11.83 11.63
C LEU A 88 -6.11 -13.10 12.42
N VAL A 89 -5.19 -14.07 12.52
CA VAL A 89 -5.35 -15.27 13.36
C VAL A 89 -5.48 -14.89 14.82
N ILE A 90 -4.58 -14.03 15.32
CA ILE A 90 -4.60 -13.54 16.70
C ILE A 90 -5.97 -12.94 17.05
N TYR A 91 -6.51 -12.12 16.14
CA TYR A 91 -7.82 -11.49 16.29
C TYR A 91 -8.99 -12.49 16.29
N ALA A 92 -8.90 -13.51 15.43
CA ALA A 92 -9.96 -14.49 15.24
C ALA A 92 -10.02 -15.56 16.33
N ILE A 93 -8.92 -15.79 17.06
CA ILE A 93 -8.87 -16.80 18.14
C ILE A 93 -9.92 -16.50 19.21
N PHE A 94 -10.03 -15.26 19.69
CA PHE A 94 -10.94 -14.92 20.80
C PHE A 94 -12.40 -15.31 20.54
N PRO A 95 -13.08 -14.83 19.47
CA PRO A 95 -14.49 -15.16 19.25
C PRO A 95 -14.73 -16.67 19.04
N ILE A 96 -13.80 -17.39 18.39
CA ILE A 96 -13.94 -18.84 18.18
C ILE A 96 -13.75 -19.60 19.50
N LEU A 97 -12.71 -19.26 20.26
CA LEU A 97 -12.39 -19.86 21.55
C LEU A 97 -13.54 -19.64 22.54
N GLN A 98 -13.99 -18.39 22.68
CA GLN A 98 -15.07 -17.99 23.59
C GLN A 98 -16.36 -18.75 23.29
N ASN A 99 -16.83 -18.74 22.04
CA ASN A 99 -18.09 -19.39 21.70
C ASN A 99 -17.99 -20.93 21.76
N THR A 100 -16.85 -21.51 21.39
CA THR A 100 -16.65 -22.97 21.52
C THR A 100 -16.64 -23.39 22.99
N TYR A 101 -15.96 -22.64 23.86
CA TYR A 101 -15.96 -22.89 25.30
C TYR A 101 -17.38 -22.76 25.87
N THR A 102 -18.08 -21.66 25.60
CA THR A 102 -19.46 -21.44 26.05
C THR A 102 -20.38 -22.57 25.59
N GLY A 103 -20.35 -22.93 24.30
CA GLY A 103 -21.20 -23.99 23.76
C GLY A 103 -20.95 -25.38 24.37
N LEU A 104 -19.71 -25.67 24.78
CA LEU A 104 -19.39 -26.93 25.47
C LEU A 104 -19.79 -26.89 26.96
N THR A 105 -19.69 -25.74 27.62
CA THR A 105 -20.02 -25.62 29.05
C THR A 105 -21.50 -25.39 29.35
N GLU A 106 -22.27 -24.92 28.36
CA GLU A 106 -23.73 -24.70 28.50
C GLU A 106 -24.56 -25.94 28.16
N ILE A 107 -23.91 -27.08 27.86
CA ILE A 107 -24.62 -28.36 27.70
C ILE A 107 -25.26 -28.74 29.03
N ASP A 108 -26.54 -29.09 28.99
CA ASP A 108 -27.30 -29.49 30.19
C ASP A 108 -26.64 -30.69 30.88
N SER A 109 -26.46 -30.62 32.21
CA SER A 109 -25.79 -31.68 32.96
C SER A 109 -26.53 -33.02 32.89
N SER A 110 -27.86 -33.01 32.74
CA SER A 110 -28.65 -34.25 32.58
C SER A 110 -28.34 -34.96 31.27
N LEU A 111 -28.04 -34.21 30.21
CA LEU A 111 -27.61 -34.73 28.92
C LEU A 111 -26.21 -35.35 29.04
N GLU A 112 -25.32 -34.73 29.80
CA GLU A 112 -23.98 -35.26 30.05
C GLU A 112 -23.98 -36.55 30.89
N GLU A 113 -24.81 -36.61 31.93
CA GLU A 113 -25.00 -37.79 32.79
C GLU A 113 -25.60 -38.95 31.99
N ALA A 114 -26.57 -38.67 31.11
CA ALA A 114 -27.15 -39.67 30.22
C ALA A 114 -26.09 -40.28 29.30
N ALA A 115 -25.21 -39.46 28.69
CA ALA A 115 -24.13 -39.96 27.84
C ALA A 115 -23.16 -40.88 28.61
N GLU A 116 -22.89 -40.58 29.87
CA GLU A 116 -22.07 -41.42 30.75
C GLU A 116 -22.78 -42.73 31.14
N ALA A 117 -24.08 -42.67 31.45
CA ALA A 117 -24.91 -43.83 31.75
C ALA A 117 -25.01 -44.81 30.57
N PHE A 118 -24.99 -44.31 29.33
CA PHE A 118 -24.90 -45.13 28.11
C PHE A 118 -23.50 -45.70 27.83
N GLY A 119 -22.52 -45.46 28.72
CA GLY A 119 -21.17 -46.03 28.62
C GLY A 119 -20.31 -45.38 27.53
N MET A 120 -20.60 -44.15 27.11
CA MET A 120 -19.80 -43.48 26.08
C MET A 120 -18.38 -43.19 26.60
N SER A 121 -17.36 -43.57 25.82
CA SER A 121 -15.98 -43.16 26.10
C SER A 121 -15.82 -41.65 25.91
N LYS A 122 -14.82 -41.03 26.55
CA LYS A 122 -14.55 -39.57 26.45
C LYS A 122 -14.50 -39.07 25.00
N TRP A 123 -13.83 -39.82 24.12
CA TRP A 123 -13.76 -39.50 22.68
C TRP A 123 -15.10 -39.64 21.97
N THR A 124 -15.88 -40.67 22.31
CA THR A 124 -17.21 -40.89 21.71
C THR A 124 -18.19 -39.81 22.16
N LYS A 125 -18.19 -39.48 23.46
CA LYS A 125 -18.98 -38.39 24.05
C LYS A 125 -18.62 -37.05 23.38
N LEU A 126 -17.33 -36.73 23.25
CA LEU A 126 -16.90 -35.51 22.57
C LEU A 126 -17.42 -35.42 21.12
N VAL A 127 -17.10 -36.41 20.28
CA VAL A 127 -17.33 -36.34 18.83
C VAL A 127 -18.80 -36.53 18.45
N LYS A 128 -19.52 -37.44 19.13
CA LYS A 128 -20.89 -37.79 18.77
C LYS A 128 -21.96 -37.08 19.59
N PHE A 129 -21.59 -36.40 20.68
CA PHE A 129 -22.55 -35.77 21.58
C PHE A 129 -22.21 -34.29 21.86
N GLU A 130 -21.09 -34.00 22.53
CA GLU A 130 -20.75 -32.65 22.98
C GLU A 130 -20.57 -31.67 21.81
N ILE A 131 -19.74 -32.03 20.81
CA ILE A 131 -19.51 -31.20 19.63
C ILE A 131 -20.82 -30.92 18.87
N PRO A 132 -21.64 -31.93 18.48
CA PRO A 132 -22.92 -31.67 17.83
C PRO A 132 -23.87 -30.73 18.59
N LEU A 133 -23.93 -30.85 19.92
CA LEU A 133 -24.76 -29.96 20.76
C LEU A 133 -24.19 -28.54 20.83
N ALA A 134 -22.87 -28.40 20.88
CA ALA A 134 -22.18 -27.11 20.90
C ALA A 134 -22.09 -26.43 19.52
N MET A 135 -22.37 -27.15 18.41
CA MET A 135 -22.16 -26.64 17.05
C MET A 135 -22.80 -25.27 16.75
N PRO A 136 -24.03 -24.95 17.18
CA PRO A 136 -24.62 -23.63 16.92
C PRO A 136 -23.75 -22.49 17.48
N PHE A 137 -23.19 -22.68 18.67
CA PHE A 137 -22.26 -21.72 19.28
C PHE A 137 -20.92 -21.68 18.52
N ILE A 138 -20.33 -22.84 18.20
CA ILE A 138 -19.07 -22.91 17.44
C ILE A 138 -19.22 -22.15 16.11
N ILE A 139 -20.31 -22.38 15.37
CA ILE A 139 -20.60 -21.68 14.12
C ILE A 139 -20.83 -20.18 14.34
N SER A 140 -21.47 -19.78 15.45
CA SER A 140 -21.60 -18.37 15.83
C SER A 140 -20.23 -17.69 16.07
N GLY A 141 -19.31 -18.40 16.73
CA GLY A 141 -17.93 -17.94 16.93
C GLY A 141 -17.17 -17.79 15.61
N ILE A 142 -17.26 -18.79 14.74
CA ILE A 142 -16.66 -18.76 13.39
C ILE A 142 -17.24 -17.62 12.55
N ARG A 143 -18.56 -17.39 12.61
CA ARG A 143 -19.22 -16.28 11.93
C ARG A 143 -18.70 -14.93 12.39
N THR A 144 -18.64 -14.72 13.70
CA THR A 144 -18.11 -13.49 14.31
C THR A 144 -16.67 -13.25 13.89
N ALA A 145 -15.83 -14.30 13.95
CA ALA A 145 -14.45 -14.25 13.50
C ALA A 145 -14.31 -13.92 12.01
N THR A 146 -15.19 -14.47 11.17
CA THR A 146 -15.16 -14.24 9.71
C THR A 146 -15.45 -12.78 9.37
N VAL A 147 -16.50 -12.19 9.96
CA VAL A 147 -16.83 -10.78 9.76
C VAL A 147 -15.67 -9.89 10.23
N LEU A 148 -15.10 -10.22 11.40
CA LEU A 148 -13.93 -9.51 11.94
C LEU A 148 -12.73 -9.59 10.98
N ILE A 149 -12.35 -10.81 10.55
CA ILE A 149 -11.21 -11.04 9.64
C ILE A 149 -11.40 -10.29 8.33
N ILE A 150 -12.55 -10.42 7.66
CA ILE A 150 -12.75 -9.80 6.34
C ILE A 150 -12.66 -8.27 6.45
N GLY A 151 -13.22 -7.70 7.53
CA GLY A 151 -13.13 -6.27 7.82
C GLY A 151 -11.72 -5.81 8.15
N THR A 152 -11.01 -6.49 9.05
CA THR A 152 -9.65 -6.10 9.46
C THR A 152 -8.60 -6.40 8.39
N ALA A 153 -8.83 -7.38 7.52
CA ALA A 153 -7.95 -7.71 6.40
C ALA A 153 -7.80 -6.56 5.40
N THR A 154 -8.70 -5.57 5.37
CA THR A 154 -8.50 -4.37 4.54
C THR A 154 -7.28 -3.57 4.99
N LEU A 155 -6.86 -3.70 6.25
CA LEU A 155 -5.66 -3.05 6.77
C LEU A 155 -4.38 -3.81 6.41
N ALA A 156 -4.50 -5.06 5.94
CA ALA A 156 -3.35 -5.84 5.51
C ALA A 156 -2.63 -5.19 4.30
N ALA A 157 -3.37 -4.43 3.49
CA ALA A 157 -2.81 -3.62 2.40
C ALA A 157 -1.77 -2.59 2.90
N LEU A 158 -1.89 -2.09 4.14
CA LEU A 158 -0.93 -1.13 4.71
C LEU A 158 0.47 -1.71 4.90
N ILE A 159 0.56 -3.04 4.99
CA ILE A 159 1.83 -3.76 5.09
C ILE A 159 2.10 -4.61 3.86
N GLY A 160 1.48 -4.29 2.72
CA GLY A 160 1.74 -4.94 1.44
C GLY A 160 1.23 -6.37 1.33
N ALA A 161 0.25 -6.78 2.15
CA ALA A 161 -0.41 -8.06 1.93
C ALA A 161 -1.37 -8.05 0.72
N GLY A 162 -1.68 -6.86 0.18
CA GLY A 162 -2.64 -6.69 -0.91
C GLY A 162 -4.09 -6.74 -0.45
N GLY A 163 -4.97 -7.24 -1.31
CA GLY A 163 -6.39 -7.34 -1.01
C GLY A 163 -7.21 -6.09 -1.36
N LEU A 164 -8.51 -6.12 -1.04
CA LEU A 164 -9.45 -5.03 -1.33
C LEU A 164 -9.12 -3.73 -0.59
N GLY A 165 -8.34 -3.82 0.48
CA GLY A 165 -7.78 -2.68 1.19
C GLY A 165 -6.93 -1.75 0.31
N SER A 166 -6.25 -2.29 -0.70
CA SER A 166 -5.41 -1.50 -1.61
C SER A 166 -6.21 -0.44 -2.36
N PHE A 167 -7.45 -0.74 -2.76
CA PHE A 167 -8.36 0.22 -3.38
C PHE A 167 -8.81 1.33 -2.42
N ILE A 168 -9.04 0.98 -1.15
CA ILE A 168 -9.44 1.93 -0.11
C ILE A 168 -8.30 2.92 0.13
N LEU A 169 -7.08 2.42 0.33
CA LEU A 169 -5.90 3.26 0.57
C LEU A 169 -5.58 4.13 -0.65
N LEU A 170 -5.60 3.54 -1.84
CA LEU A 170 -5.38 4.27 -3.09
C LEU A 170 -6.40 5.39 -3.29
N GLY A 171 -7.67 5.11 -3.00
CA GLY A 171 -8.73 6.10 -3.08
C GLY A 171 -8.58 7.22 -2.06
N ILE A 172 -8.12 6.92 -0.83
CA ILE A 172 -7.82 7.94 0.18
C ILE A 172 -6.66 8.83 -0.29
N ASP A 173 -5.56 8.22 -0.73
CA ASP A 173 -4.37 8.96 -1.14
C ASP A 173 -4.61 9.83 -2.38
N ARG A 174 -5.43 9.36 -3.33
CA ARG A 174 -5.78 10.10 -4.55
C ARG A 174 -7.04 10.96 -4.40
N ASN A 175 -7.62 11.06 -3.18
CA ASN A 175 -8.91 11.71 -2.93
C ASN A 175 -10.02 11.28 -3.94
N ASN A 176 -10.00 10.00 -4.33
CA ASN A 176 -10.87 9.42 -5.35
C ASN A 176 -11.95 8.57 -4.67
N ILE A 177 -13.11 9.18 -4.44
CA ILE A 177 -14.26 8.55 -3.77
C ILE A 177 -14.69 7.24 -4.43
N PRO A 178 -14.82 7.14 -5.78
CA PRO A 178 -15.10 5.85 -6.41
C PRO A 178 -14.17 4.72 -6.03
N LEU A 179 -12.85 4.93 -5.96
CA LEU A 179 -11.90 3.89 -5.56
C LEU A 179 -12.13 3.44 -4.11
N ILE A 180 -12.36 4.39 -3.20
CA ILE A 180 -12.72 4.09 -1.80
C ILE A 180 -13.97 3.22 -1.75
N LEU A 181 -15.01 3.61 -2.50
CA LEU A 181 -16.29 2.88 -2.55
C LEU A 181 -16.14 1.50 -3.19
N ILE A 182 -15.37 1.36 -4.27
CA ILE A 182 -15.13 0.05 -4.91
C ILE A 182 -14.49 -0.91 -3.91
N GLY A 183 -13.43 -0.50 -3.21
CA GLY A 183 -12.79 -1.33 -2.20
C GLY A 183 -13.71 -1.66 -1.02
N ALA A 184 -14.34 -0.65 -0.43
CA ALA A 184 -15.19 -0.80 0.76
C ALA A 184 -16.47 -1.60 0.48
N ILE A 185 -17.17 -1.34 -0.63
CA ILE A 185 -18.38 -2.08 -1.01
C ILE A 185 -18.03 -3.53 -1.35
N SER A 186 -16.94 -3.75 -2.08
CA SER A 186 -16.51 -5.13 -2.40
C SER A 186 -16.20 -5.92 -1.13
N ALA A 187 -15.51 -5.32 -0.16
CA ALA A 187 -15.21 -5.95 1.12
C ALA A 187 -16.49 -6.21 1.96
N ALA A 188 -17.42 -5.26 1.98
CA ALA A 188 -18.70 -5.41 2.69
C ALA A 188 -19.58 -6.50 2.06
N VAL A 189 -19.68 -6.53 0.73
CA VAL A 189 -20.39 -7.59 -0.01
C VAL A 189 -19.75 -8.94 0.28
N LEU A 190 -18.43 -9.03 0.24
CA LEU A 190 -17.70 -10.24 0.58
C LEU A 190 -18.02 -10.72 2.00
N ALA A 191 -18.00 -9.81 2.99
CA ALA A 191 -18.34 -10.13 4.37
C ALA A 191 -19.78 -10.66 4.50
N VAL A 192 -20.76 -10.03 3.85
CA VAL A 192 -22.16 -10.47 3.85
C VAL A 192 -22.31 -11.85 3.21
N VAL A 193 -21.68 -12.08 2.07
CA VAL A 193 -21.73 -13.36 1.34
C VAL A 193 -21.15 -14.48 2.20
N PHE A 194 -19.97 -14.28 2.79
CA PHE A 194 -19.33 -15.28 3.65
C PHE A 194 -20.13 -15.52 4.94
N ASN A 195 -20.62 -14.45 5.56
CA ASN A 195 -21.49 -14.53 6.74
C ASN A 195 -22.76 -15.35 6.45
N TYR A 196 -23.37 -15.16 5.28
CA TYR A 196 -24.53 -15.92 4.83
C TYR A 196 -24.19 -17.40 4.60
N PHE A 197 -23.10 -17.72 3.90
CA PHE A 197 -22.68 -19.10 3.68
C PHE A 197 -22.41 -19.85 5.01
N ILE A 198 -21.76 -19.20 5.97
CA ILE A 198 -21.52 -19.79 7.30
C ILE A 198 -22.85 -19.95 8.07
N HIS A 199 -23.80 -19.03 7.90
CA HIS A 199 -25.12 -19.18 8.50
C HIS A 199 -25.89 -20.39 7.98
N LEU A 200 -25.79 -20.72 6.70
CA LEU A 200 -26.39 -21.95 6.16
C LEU A 200 -25.83 -23.22 6.82
N LEU A 201 -24.60 -23.17 7.34
CA LEU A 201 -23.98 -24.29 8.05
C LEU A 201 -24.47 -24.47 9.49
N GLU A 202 -25.13 -23.46 10.07
CA GLU A 202 -25.61 -23.50 11.46
C GLU A 202 -26.64 -24.62 11.70
N LYS A 203 -27.47 -24.92 10.70
CA LYS A 203 -28.47 -25.99 10.73
C LYS A 203 -28.02 -27.26 9.99
N ALA A 204 -26.78 -27.30 9.51
CA ALA A 204 -26.27 -28.41 8.73
C ALA A 204 -25.78 -29.55 9.64
N SER A 205 -25.83 -30.78 9.13
CA SER A 205 -25.23 -31.91 9.84
C SER A 205 -23.69 -31.82 9.82
N ILE A 206 -23.03 -32.38 10.83
CA ILE A 206 -21.56 -32.39 10.95
C ILE A 206 -20.88 -32.88 9.66
N LYS A 207 -21.44 -33.89 8.99
CA LYS A 207 -20.92 -34.40 7.71
C LYS A 207 -20.91 -33.32 6.62
N LYS A 208 -21.99 -32.55 6.50
CA LYS A 208 -22.08 -31.45 5.51
C LYS A 208 -21.09 -30.33 5.84
N ILE A 209 -20.92 -30.01 7.13
CA ILE A 209 -19.95 -29.01 7.59
C ILE A 209 -18.52 -29.47 7.26
N PHE A 210 -18.18 -30.72 7.54
CA PHE A 210 -16.87 -31.27 7.20
C PHE A 210 -16.59 -31.26 5.69
N ILE A 211 -17.59 -31.60 4.87
CA ILE A 211 -17.47 -31.51 3.40
C ILE A 211 -17.25 -30.06 2.98
N ALA A 212 -18.03 -29.11 3.51
CA ALA A 212 -17.89 -27.69 3.19
C ALA A 212 -16.49 -27.16 3.54
N PHE A 213 -15.96 -27.49 4.72
CA PHE A 213 -14.60 -27.16 5.12
C PHE A 213 -13.53 -27.81 4.23
N SER A 214 -13.73 -29.08 3.87
CA SER A 214 -12.79 -29.80 2.99
C SER A 214 -12.74 -29.18 1.60
N VAL A 215 -13.90 -28.83 1.03
CA VAL A 215 -14.00 -28.10 -0.24
C VAL A 215 -13.35 -26.73 -0.12
N LEU A 216 -13.58 -26.01 0.97
CA LEU A 216 -12.97 -24.70 1.21
C LEU A 216 -11.44 -24.79 1.23
N ILE A 217 -10.88 -25.76 1.94
CA ILE A 217 -9.43 -26.01 1.99
C ILE A 217 -8.91 -26.33 0.59
N LEU A 218 -9.60 -27.17 -0.18
CA LEU A 218 -9.20 -27.50 -1.56
C LEU A 218 -9.26 -26.29 -2.50
N VAL A 219 -10.25 -25.41 -2.34
CA VAL A 219 -10.35 -24.17 -3.14
C VAL A 219 -9.23 -23.20 -2.78
N VAL A 220 -8.93 -23.01 -1.49
CA VAL A 220 -7.82 -22.15 -1.04
C VAL A 220 -6.49 -22.71 -1.51
N ALA A 221 -6.25 -24.02 -1.32
CA ALA A 221 -5.04 -24.68 -1.79
C ALA A 221 -4.92 -24.63 -3.33
N GLY A 222 -6.01 -24.89 -4.05
CA GLY A 222 -6.05 -24.88 -5.51
C GLY A 222 -5.80 -23.48 -6.09
N THR A 223 -6.34 -22.43 -5.48
CA THR A 223 -6.06 -21.05 -5.89
C THR A 223 -4.62 -20.65 -5.57
N PHE A 224 -4.08 -21.06 -4.42
CA PHE A 224 -2.68 -20.80 -4.07
C PHE A 224 -1.70 -21.53 -5.00
N VAL A 225 -2.00 -22.79 -5.35
CA VAL A 225 -1.24 -23.55 -6.34
C VAL A 225 -1.38 -22.92 -7.71
N TYR A 226 -2.59 -22.53 -8.14
CA TYR A 226 -2.78 -21.90 -9.45
C TYR A 226 -2.00 -20.59 -9.58
N THR A 227 -1.98 -19.74 -8.54
CA THR A 227 -1.22 -18.49 -8.57
C THR A 227 0.30 -18.72 -8.52
N HIS A 228 0.78 -19.86 -8.02
CA HIS A 228 2.21 -20.18 -7.92
C HIS A 228 2.71 -21.23 -8.93
N ALA A 229 1.83 -21.89 -9.68
CA ALA A 229 2.18 -22.97 -10.61
C ALA A 229 2.91 -22.47 -11.85
N ASP A 230 2.84 -21.16 -12.13
CA ASP A 230 3.49 -20.50 -13.27
C ASP A 230 4.92 -19.99 -12.95
N SER A 231 5.46 -20.30 -11.76
CA SER A 231 6.73 -19.72 -11.28
C SER A 231 8.01 -20.30 -11.93
N LYS A 232 7.95 -20.79 -13.17
CA LYS A 232 9.12 -21.31 -13.90
C LYS A 232 9.81 -20.27 -14.80
N GLU A 233 9.26 -19.07 -14.94
CA GLU A 233 9.93 -17.97 -15.66
C GLU A 233 10.85 -17.18 -14.71
N LYS A 234 11.88 -16.54 -15.27
CA LYS A 234 12.67 -15.53 -14.55
C LYS A 234 11.72 -14.41 -14.16
N GLN A 235 11.22 -14.43 -12.93
CA GLN A 235 10.30 -13.41 -12.45
C GLN A 235 11.03 -12.44 -11.51
N ILE A 236 10.73 -11.15 -11.66
CA ILE A 236 11.09 -10.12 -10.68
C ILE A 236 9.84 -9.35 -10.25
N THR A 237 9.86 -8.86 -9.02
CA THR A 237 8.82 -8.03 -8.43
C THR A 237 9.27 -6.57 -8.42
N ILE A 238 8.50 -5.69 -9.06
CA ILE A 238 8.74 -4.24 -9.02
C ILE A 238 7.61 -3.56 -8.26
N ALA A 239 7.95 -2.78 -7.23
CA ALA A 239 6.97 -2.08 -6.41
C ALA A 239 7.03 -0.56 -6.61
N GLY A 240 5.88 0.10 -6.49
CA GLY A 240 5.77 1.56 -6.51
C GLY A 240 5.32 2.10 -5.16
N LYS A 241 5.78 3.30 -4.80
CA LYS A 241 5.19 4.04 -3.68
C LYS A 241 3.74 4.44 -4.00
N LEU A 242 3.03 4.92 -2.99
CA LEU A 242 1.67 5.47 -3.15
C LEU A 242 1.70 6.69 -4.08
N GLY A 243 0.83 6.72 -5.10
CA GLY A 243 0.68 7.85 -6.01
C GLY A 243 0.68 7.46 -7.50
N ALA A 244 0.46 8.43 -8.38
CA ALA A 244 0.53 8.21 -9.83
C ALA A 244 1.97 8.09 -10.34
N GLU A 245 2.88 8.95 -9.87
CA GLU A 245 4.24 9.03 -10.37
C GLU A 245 5.01 7.70 -10.23
N PRO A 246 5.06 7.05 -9.06
CA PRO A 246 5.75 5.77 -8.93
C PRO A 246 5.06 4.66 -9.74
N ASP A 247 3.72 4.70 -9.81
CA ASP A 247 2.89 3.73 -10.55
C ASP A 247 3.17 3.79 -12.06
N ILE A 248 3.31 4.99 -12.63
CA ILE A 248 3.72 5.18 -14.03
C ILE A 248 5.14 4.63 -14.25
N ILE A 249 6.08 4.99 -13.37
CA ILE A 249 7.50 4.60 -13.51
C ILE A 249 7.67 3.07 -13.46
N ILE A 250 7.00 2.38 -12.54
CA ILE A 250 7.10 0.90 -12.49
C ILE A 250 6.49 0.22 -13.71
N ASN A 251 5.45 0.80 -14.31
CA ASN A 251 4.90 0.30 -15.58
C ASN A 251 5.90 0.50 -16.73
N MET A 252 6.63 1.62 -16.75
CA MET A 252 7.73 1.81 -17.71
C MET A 252 8.85 0.78 -17.50
N TYR A 253 9.22 0.48 -16.24
CA TYR A 253 10.22 -0.54 -15.94
C TYR A 253 9.77 -1.92 -16.41
N LYS A 254 8.54 -2.34 -16.09
CA LYS A 254 7.96 -3.60 -16.56
C LYS A 254 8.05 -3.74 -18.07
N GLU A 255 7.57 -2.73 -18.78
CA GLU A 255 7.49 -2.79 -20.24
C GLU A 255 8.88 -2.85 -20.89
N LEU A 256 9.83 -2.04 -20.42
CA LEU A 256 11.20 -2.09 -20.91
C LEU A 256 11.88 -3.44 -20.64
N ILE A 257 11.64 -4.04 -19.48
CA ILE A 257 12.22 -5.34 -19.10
C ILE A 257 11.61 -6.46 -19.93
N GLU A 258 10.28 -6.53 -20.04
CA GLU A 258 9.59 -7.60 -20.78
C GLU A 258 9.81 -7.51 -22.30
N GLU A 259 10.04 -6.32 -22.86
CA GLU A 259 10.34 -6.16 -24.28
C GLU A 259 11.82 -6.46 -24.63
N ASN A 260 12.73 -6.38 -23.65
CA ASN A 260 14.19 -6.48 -23.88
C ASN A 260 14.84 -7.68 -23.18
N SER A 261 14.06 -8.56 -22.54
CA SER A 261 14.56 -9.76 -21.85
C SER A 261 13.50 -10.87 -21.80
N ASP A 262 13.89 -12.05 -21.30
CA ASP A 262 13.00 -13.15 -20.96
C ASP A 262 12.48 -13.07 -19.51
N ILE A 263 12.65 -11.92 -18.85
CA ILE A 263 12.21 -11.68 -17.48
C ILE A 263 10.75 -11.23 -17.48
N ASN A 264 9.92 -11.92 -16.72
CA ASN A 264 8.54 -11.56 -16.44
C ASN A 264 8.47 -10.65 -15.21
N VAL A 265 7.70 -9.57 -15.28
CA VAL A 265 7.63 -8.57 -14.21
C VAL A 265 6.26 -8.59 -13.53
N GLN A 266 6.28 -8.87 -12.23
CA GLN A 266 5.14 -8.67 -11.35
C GLN A 266 5.17 -7.27 -10.74
N LEU A 267 4.13 -6.48 -10.98
CA LEU A 267 3.99 -5.16 -10.38
C LEU A 267 3.25 -5.22 -9.04
N LYS A 268 3.75 -4.45 -8.07
CA LYS A 268 3.06 -4.12 -6.82
C LYS A 268 2.85 -2.59 -6.77
N PRO A 269 1.84 -2.05 -7.46
CA PRO A 269 1.56 -0.62 -7.44
C PRO A 269 1.04 -0.21 -6.06
N ASN A 270 1.37 1.02 -5.63
CA ASN A 270 0.89 1.58 -4.36
C ASN A 270 1.17 0.66 -3.16
N PHE A 271 2.35 0.02 -3.16
CA PHE A 271 2.67 -1.04 -2.20
C PHE A 271 2.93 -0.51 -0.79
N GLY A 272 3.35 0.75 -0.67
CA GLY A 272 3.58 1.40 0.61
C GLY A 272 4.36 2.70 0.48
N LYS A 273 4.90 3.17 1.62
CA LYS A 273 5.70 4.40 1.71
C LYS A 273 7.20 4.09 1.69
N THR A 274 8.03 5.14 1.69
CA THR A 274 9.50 5.10 1.63
C THR A 274 10.15 4.00 2.47
N SER A 275 10.03 4.02 3.81
CA SER A 275 10.70 3.04 4.67
C SER A 275 10.16 1.62 4.50
N PHE A 276 8.91 1.48 4.09
CA PHE A 276 8.29 0.18 3.84
C PHE A 276 8.89 -0.47 2.59
N LEU A 277 8.94 0.25 1.45
CA LEU A 277 9.53 -0.27 0.22
C LEU A 277 11.02 -0.57 0.37
N PHE A 278 11.75 0.27 1.09
CA PHE A 278 13.17 0.02 1.34
C PHE A 278 13.40 -1.27 2.14
N ASN A 279 12.59 -1.53 3.16
CA ASN A 279 12.66 -2.78 3.91
C ASN A 279 12.18 -3.98 3.07
N ALA A 280 11.17 -3.79 2.21
CA ALA A 280 10.71 -4.79 1.25
C ALA A 280 11.83 -5.24 0.30
N LEU A 281 12.58 -4.26 -0.21
CA LEU A 281 13.75 -4.50 -1.05
C LEU A 281 14.82 -5.28 -0.29
N LYS A 282 15.07 -4.88 0.97
CA LYS A 282 16.06 -5.53 1.83
C LYS A 282 15.69 -6.97 2.23
N SER A 283 14.41 -7.29 2.36
CA SER A 283 13.93 -8.64 2.68
C SER A 283 13.77 -9.55 1.46
N GLY A 284 13.90 -9.01 0.24
CA GLY A 284 13.68 -9.73 -1.02
C GLY A 284 12.20 -9.88 -1.41
N ASP A 285 11.29 -9.15 -0.75
CA ASP A 285 9.85 -9.14 -1.10
C ASP A 285 9.55 -8.30 -2.36
N VAL A 286 10.52 -7.46 -2.74
CA VAL A 286 10.56 -6.60 -3.92
C VAL A 286 11.99 -6.64 -4.45
N ASP A 287 12.16 -6.72 -5.77
CA ASP A 287 13.47 -6.77 -6.42
C ASP A 287 13.93 -5.38 -6.89
N VAL A 288 13.01 -4.54 -7.34
CA VAL A 288 13.30 -3.19 -7.83
C VAL A 288 12.20 -2.21 -7.41
N TYR A 289 12.57 -0.98 -7.08
CA TYR A 289 11.60 0.11 -6.98
C TYR A 289 12.22 1.47 -7.34
N PRO A 290 11.43 2.47 -7.78
CA PRO A 290 11.93 3.83 -8.00
C PRO A 290 12.10 4.56 -6.66
N GLU A 291 13.29 5.12 -6.45
CA GLU A 291 13.62 5.90 -5.26
C GLU A 291 14.27 7.25 -5.63
N PHE A 292 14.17 8.23 -4.74
CA PHE A 292 14.69 9.58 -4.92
C PHE A 292 16.00 9.79 -4.18
N SER A 293 16.98 10.39 -4.85
CA SER A 293 18.31 10.65 -4.30
C SER A 293 18.31 11.43 -2.98
N GLY A 294 17.53 12.50 -2.86
CA GLY A 294 17.37 13.26 -1.62
C GLY A 294 16.78 12.41 -0.48
N THR A 295 15.74 11.61 -0.79
CA THR A 295 15.09 10.74 0.19
C THR A 295 16.03 9.70 0.76
N VAL A 296 16.91 9.14 -0.06
CA VAL A 296 17.95 8.19 0.37
C VAL A 296 18.82 8.81 1.46
N LEU A 297 19.36 10.00 1.20
CA LEU A 297 20.25 10.68 2.13
C LEU A 297 19.52 11.08 3.42
N GLU A 298 18.27 11.51 3.33
CA GLU A 298 17.49 11.96 4.50
C GLU A 298 17.00 10.79 5.37
N THR A 299 16.65 9.66 4.76
CA THR A 299 15.93 8.58 5.46
C THR A 299 16.84 7.40 5.82
N PHE A 300 17.78 7.04 4.95
CA PHE A 300 18.51 5.76 5.03
C PHE A 300 19.98 5.90 5.36
N VAL A 301 20.54 7.10 5.27
CA VAL A 301 21.96 7.37 5.55
C VAL A 301 22.11 7.94 6.96
N LYS A 302 22.87 7.24 7.80
CA LYS A 302 23.12 7.70 9.18
C LYS A 302 24.10 8.88 9.17
N ASN A 303 23.85 9.89 10.01
CA ASN A 303 24.68 11.09 10.12
C ASN A 303 24.88 11.83 8.78
N ASN A 304 23.82 11.93 7.98
CA ASN A 304 23.86 12.67 6.72
C ASN A 304 24.34 14.12 6.95
N THR A 305 25.49 14.46 6.36
CA THR A 305 26.08 15.81 6.37
C THR A 305 25.90 16.51 5.03
N ASN A 306 25.06 16.00 4.13
CA ASN A 306 24.87 16.61 2.83
C ASN A 306 24.22 17.99 2.97
N THR A 307 25.00 19.01 2.60
CA THR A 307 24.57 20.40 2.52
C THR A 307 24.43 20.89 1.07
N SER A 308 24.68 20.00 0.09
CA SER A 308 24.63 20.35 -1.31
C SER A 308 23.22 20.20 -1.87
N ASN A 309 22.81 21.20 -2.65
CA ASN A 309 21.61 21.15 -3.49
C ASN A 309 21.97 20.95 -4.97
N ASP A 310 23.19 20.47 -5.27
CA ASP A 310 23.54 20.07 -6.62
C ASP A 310 23.06 18.65 -6.90
N LYS A 311 22.19 18.50 -7.90
CA LYS A 311 21.52 17.23 -8.19
C LYS A 311 22.49 16.07 -8.46
N LYS A 312 23.60 16.33 -9.16
CA LYS A 312 24.62 15.31 -9.45
C LYS A 312 25.37 14.92 -8.19
N GLU A 313 25.80 15.90 -7.40
CA GLU A 313 26.50 15.63 -6.13
C GLU A 313 25.63 14.83 -5.15
N VAL A 314 24.34 15.18 -5.03
CA VAL A 314 23.39 14.48 -4.15
C VAL A 314 23.17 13.05 -4.62
N PHE A 315 22.97 12.83 -5.92
CA PHE A 315 22.82 11.50 -6.49
C PHE A 315 24.05 10.62 -6.25
N GLU A 316 25.27 11.12 -6.54
CA GLU A 316 26.50 10.34 -6.33
C GLU A 316 26.72 9.98 -4.86
N LYS A 317 26.41 10.90 -3.93
CA LYS A 317 26.45 10.62 -2.49
C LYS A 317 25.43 9.56 -2.09
N ALA A 318 24.19 9.65 -2.59
CA ALA A 318 23.14 8.68 -2.33
C ALA A 318 23.53 7.28 -2.83
N LYS A 319 24.02 7.19 -4.07
CA LYS A 319 24.51 5.96 -4.70
C LYS A 319 25.66 5.34 -3.90
N ALA A 320 26.65 6.14 -3.52
CA ALA A 320 27.78 5.66 -2.72
C ALA A 320 27.37 5.17 -1.32
N ALA A 321 26.44 5.88 -0.67
CA ALA A 321 25.95 5.50 0.66
C ALA A 321 25.12 4.21 0.63
N LEU A 322 24.23 4.05 -0.37
CA LEU A 322 23.45 2.82 -0.56
C LEU A 322 24.34 1.59 -0.78
N LYS A 323 25.34 1.72 -1.67
CA LYS A 323 26.31 0.65 -1.92
C LYS A 323 27.07 0.28 -0.65
N LYS A 324 27.55 1.26 0.11
CA LYS A 324 28.37 1.05 1.31
C LYS A 324 27.58 0.52 2.51
N GLU A 325 26.42 1.09 2.81
CA GLU A 325 25.67 0.81 4.04
C GLU A 325 24.66 -0.32 3.89
N HIS A 326 24.17 -0.58 2.67
CA HIS A 326 23.05 -1.48 2.42
C HIS A 326 23.29 -2.50 1.31
N ASN A 327 24.44 -2.47 0.62
CA ASN A 327 24.76 -3.35 -0.52
C ASN A 327 23.69 -3.28 -1.63
N MET A 328 23.29 -2.06 -1.99
CA MET A 328 22.25 -1.78 -2.98
C MET A 328 22.81 -1.02 -4.19
N ALA A 329 22.31 -1.38 -5.37
CA ALA A 329 22.62 -0.74 -6.63
C ALA A 329 21.56 0.33 -6.94
N PHE A 330 22.01 1.58 -7.08
CA PHE A 330 21.19 2.72 -7.48
C PHE A 330 21.60 3.15 -8.90
N LEU A 331 20.75 2.86 -9.88
CA LEU A 331 21.03 3.07 -11.29
C LEU A 331 20.91 4.55 -11.68
N GLU A 332 21.21 4.87 -12.94
CA GLU A 332 21.28 6.25 -13.39
C GLU A 332 19.90 6.95 -13.31
N PRO A 333 19.85 8.21 -12.87
CA PRO A 333 18.58 8.88 -12.62
C PRO A 333 17.92 9.37 -13.91
N MET A 334 16.60 9.46 -13.85
CA MET A 334 15.81 10.23 -14.82
C MET A 334 16.11 11.74 -14.70
N GLU A 335 15.69 12.53 -15.69
CA GLU A 335 15.95 13.97 -15.74
C GLU A 335 15.16 14.73 -14.67
N PHE A 336 13.88 14.37 -14.47
CA PHE A 336 13.00 15.08 -13.55
C PHE A 336 13.48 15.03 -12.10
N GLN A 337 13.03 16.03 -11.35
CA GLN A 337 13.10 16.04 -9.89
C GLN A 337 11.68 16.13 -9.35
N ASN A 338 11.42 15.49 -8.23
CA ASN A 338 10.19 15.69 -7.47
C ASN A 338 10.53 16.49 -6.19
N THR A 339 10.73 17.80 -6.37
CA THR A 339 11.15 18.72 -5.31
C THR A 339 10.15 19.86 -5.15
N TYR A 340 10.28 20.61 -4.06
CA TYR A 340 9.52 21.85 -3.90
C TYR A 340 9.81 22.82 -5.04
N ALA A 341 8.77 23.54 -5.43
CA ALA A 341 8.78 24.46 -6.55
C ALA A 341 7.96 25.71 -6.23
N VAL A 342 8.27 26.80 -6.93
CA VAL A 342 7.46 28.02 -6.94
C VAL A 342 6.78 28.12 -8.30
N ALA A 343 5.45 28.12 -8.30
CA ALA A 343 4.65 28.11 -9.51
C ALA A 343 3.80 29.38 -9.64
N VAL A 344 3.63 29.82 -10.89
CA VAL A 344 2.78 30.93 -11.29
C VAL A 344 1.96 30.54 -12.52
N LYS A 345 0.88 31.26 -12.84
CA LYS A 345 0.18 31.06 -14.12
C LYS A 345 1.11 31.33 -15.29
N ARG A 346 1.03 30.52 -16.35
CA ARG A 346 1.83 30.72 -17.58
C ARG A 346 1.68 32.11 -18.16
N GLN A 347 0.45 32.64 -18.17
CA GLN A 347 0.19 34.00 -18.66
C GLN A 347 0.87 35.06 -17.78
N PHE A 348 0.77 34.93 -16.46
CA PHE A 348 1.42 35.84 -15.51
C PHE A 348 2.95 35.84 -15.66
N ALA A 349 3.55 34.66 -15.88
CA ALA A 349 4.98 34.55 -16.18
C ALA A 349 5.36 35.27 -17.48
N LYS A 350 4.57 35.11 -18.55
CA LYS A 350 4.82 35.79 -19.83
C LYS A 350 4.71 37.31 -19.70
N ASP A 351 3.64 37.80 -19.08
CA ASP A 351 3.37 39.24 -18.94
C ASP A 351 4.45 39.97 -18.13
N ASN A 352 5.07 39.26 -17.17
CA ASN A 352 6.09 39.81 -16.29
C ASN A 352 7.51 39.32 -16.63
N ASN A 353 7.71 38.60 -17.74
CA ASN A 353 8.99 38.02 -18.16
C ASN A 353 9.68 37.15 -17.10
N LEU A 354 8.91 36.34 -16.35
CA LEU A 354 9.42 35.48 -15.28
C LEU A 354 9.92 34.16 -15.84
N LYS A 355 11.16 33.81 -15.54
CA LYS A 355 11.75 32.48 -15.83
C LYS A 355 12.40 31.86 -14.60
N ASN A 356 12.97 32.67 -13.72
CA ASN A 356 13.65 32.25 -12.51
C ASN A 356 12.94 32.80 -11.26
N ILE A 357 13.15 32.15 -10.12
CA ILE A 357 12.63 32.63 -8.83
C ILE A 357 13.17 34.03 -8.53
N SER A 358 14.44 34.32 -8.87
CA SER A 358 15.03 35.66 -8.70
C SER A 358 14.28 36.78 -9.44
N ASP A 359 13.57 36.47 -10.54
CA ASP A 359 12.87 37.47 -11.35
C ASP A 359 11.67 38.07 -10.59
N LEU A 360 11.10 37.32 -9.65
CA LEU A 360 9.99 37.77 -8.79
C LEU A 360 10.34 39.03 -7.97
N ARG A 361 11.63 39.27 -7.70
CA ARG A 361 12.07 40.41 -6.91
C ARG A 361 11.72 41.75 -7.57
N ALA A 362 11.75 41.80 -8.90
CA ALA A 362 11.44 43.02 -9.65
C ALA A 362 9.98 43.43 -9.52
N ILE A 363 9.09 42.48 -9.24
CA ILE A 363 7.63 42.68 -9.13
C ILE A 363 7.10 42.38 -7.73
N HIS A 364 7.96 42.40 -6.70
CA HIS A 364 7.62 41.96 -5.33
C HIS A 364 6.34 42.61 -4.76
N SER A 365 6.06 43.86 -5.10
CA SER A 365 4.87 44.60 -4.65
C SER A 365 3.56 44.09 -5.27
N GLN A 366 3.62 43.32 -6.35
CA GLN A 366 2.48 42.72 -7.03
C GLN A 366 2.23 41.27 -6.59
N LEU A 367 3.13 40.69 -5.80
CA LEU A 367 3.05 39.29 -5.40
C LEU A 367 2.05 39.09 -4.27
N LYS A 368 1.20 38.07 -4.45
CA LYS A 368 0.28 37.53 -3.46
C LYS A 368 0.52 36.04 -3.40
N GLY A 369 1.17 35.60 -2.32
CA GLY A 369 1.49 34.19 -2.11
C GLY A 369 0.31 33.42 -1.54
N GLY A 370 0.07 32.23 -2.07
CA GLY A 370 -0.76 31.21 -1.46
C GLY A 370 0.10 30.00 -1.17
N PHE A 371 0.64 29.90 0.04
CA PHE A 371 1.55 28.83 0.41
C PHE A 371 0.94 27.90 1.46
N THR A 372 1.35 26.63 1.44
CA THR A 372 1.03 25.73 2.55
C THR A 372 1.73 26.17 3.84
N LEU A 373 1.11 25.88 4.99
CA LEU A 373 1.69 26.20 6.29
C LEU A 373 3.08 25.58 6.46
N GLU A 374 3.25 24.33 6.02
CA GLU A 374 4.54 23.65 6.04
C GLU A 374 5.58 24.43 5.23
N PHE A 375 5.27 24.78 3.97
CA PHE A 375 6.21 25.52 3.12
C PHE A 375 6.58 26.89 3.70
N ILE A 376 5.64 27.58 4.36
CA ILE A 376 5.90 28.86 5.02
C ILE A 376 6.99 28.71 6.10
N ASP A 377 6.95 27.64 6.87
CA ASP A 377 7.80 27.48 8.05
C ASP A 377 9.17 26.85 7.80
N ARG A 378 9.35 26.24 6.63
CA ARG A 378 10.56 25.52 6.22
C ARG A 378 11.73 26.45 5.86
N LYS A 379 12.95 26.03 6.23
CA LYS A 379 14.21 26.72 5.86
C LYS A 379 14.51 26.60 4.37
N ASP A 380 14.16 25.46 3.79
CA ASP A 380 14.15 25.16 2.36
C ASP A 380 12.79 25.49 1.71
N GLY A 381 11.94 26.26 2.39
CA GLY A 381 10.67 26.79 1.88
C GLY A 381 10.67 28.31 1.83
N TYR A 382 9.60 28.97 2.28
CA TYR A 382 9.46 30.42 2.21
C TYR A 382 10.53 31.19 3.00
N LYS A 383 10.95 30.71 4.19
CA LYS A 383 12.06 31.33 4.93
C LYS A 383 13.37 31.29 4.13
N GLY A 384 13.53 30.26 3.30
CA GLY A 384 14.60 30.14 2.32
C GLY A 384 14.49 31.15 1.17
N LEU A 385 13.27 31.37 0.67
CA LEU A 385 13.00 32.41 -0.33
C LEU A 385 13.30 33.82 0.22
N GLU A 386 12.90 34.10 1.46
CA GLU A 386 13.23 35.36 2.13
C GLU A 386 14.74 35.57 2.24
N SER A 387 15.46 34.58 2.79
CA SER A 387 16.89 34.70 3.09
C SER A 387 17.81 34.59 1.86
N LYS A 388 17.52 33.67 0.93
CA LYS A 388 18.38 33.39 -0.24
C LYS A 388 18.04 34.24 -1.46
N TYR A 389 16.76 34.53 -1.66
CA TYR A 389 16.27 35.31 -2.81
C TYR A 389 15.97 36.76 -2.47
N GLY A 390 15.81 37.11 -1.18
CA GLY A 390 15.37 38.45 -0.79
C GLY A 390 13.91 38.69 -1.15
N LEU A 391 13.10 37.63 -1.24
CA LEU A 391 11.68 37.68 -1.59
C LEU A 391 10.86 37.74 -0.32
N LYS A 392 10.35 38.92 0.01
CA LYS A 392 9.43 39.13 1.12
C LYS A 392 8.18 39.84 0.63
N PHE A 393 7.05 39.15 0.69
CA PHE A 393 5.74 39.63 0.23
C PHE A 393 4.61 39.03 1.07
N ASP A 394 3.37 39.47 0.83
CA ASP A 394 2.20 38.97 1.54
C ASP A 394 1.91 37.52 1.14
N VAL A 395 1.84 36.63 2.12
CA VAL A 395 1.60 35.19 1.93
C VAL A 395 0.44 34.77 2.81
N LYS A 396 -0.55 34.11 2.21
CA LYS A 396 -1.65 33.46 2.90
C LYS A 396 -1.36 31.97 3.04
N SER A 397 -1.57 31.46 4.24
CA SER A 397 -1.57 30.01 4.49
C SER A 397 -2.82 29.39 3.85
N LEU A 398 -2.64 28.38 3.01
CA LEU A 398 -3.69 27.65 2.32
C LEU A 398 -3.52 26.15 2.51
N GLU A 399 -4.64 25.43 2.58
CA GLU A 399 -4.63 23.96 2.51
C GLU A 399 -4.07 23.50 1.14
N PRO A 400 -3.35 22.36 1.07
CA PRO A 400 -2.64 21.93 -0.13
C PRO A 400 -3.50 21.88 -1.40
N ALA A 401 -4.73 21.36 -1.32
CA ALA A 401 -5.63 21.29 -2.47
C ALA A 401 -6.23 22.67 -2.85
N LEU A 402 -6.39 23.57 -1.87
CA LEU A 402 -7.02 24.87 -2.09
C LEU A 402 -6.06 25.89 -2.71
N ARG A 403 -4.73 25.74 -2.55
CA ARG A 403 -3.74 26.65 -3.16
C ARG A 403 -3.87 26.73 -4.68
N TYR A 404 -4.11 25.58 -5.31
CA TYR A 404 -4.27 25.48 -6.77
C TYR A 404 -5.58 26.12 -7.25
N GLN A 405 -6.66 25.99 -6.48
CA GLN A 405 -7.91 26.68 -6.77
C GLN A 405 -7.77 28.20 -6.60
N ALA A 406 -7.09 28.65 -5.55
CA ALA A 406 -6.87 30.07 -5.28
C ALA A 406 -6.07 30.76 -6.39
N ILE A 407 -4.99 30.14 -6.88
CA ILE A 407 -4.23 30.69 -8.02
C ILE A 407 -5.04 30.64 -9.31
N ASN A 408 -5.84 29.58 -9.52
CA ASN A 408 -6.72 29.49 -10.67
C ASN A 408 -7.80 30.59 -10.68
N ASN A 409 -8.35 30.94 -9.52
CA ASN A 409 -9.34 32.01 -9.37
C ASN A 409 -8.72 33.42 -9.38
N GLY A 410 -7.40 33.52 -9.24
CA GLY A 410 -6.67 34.80 -9.21
C GLY A 410 -6.62 35.47 -7.83
N ASP A 411 -6.99 34.76 -6.77
CA ASP A 411 -6.91 35.24 -5.38
C ASP A 411 -5.46 35.42 -4.93
N VAL A 412 -4.58 34.57 -5.48
CA VAL A 412 -3.11 34.58 -5.34
C VAL A 412 -2.48 34.44 -6.73
N ASN A 413 -1.22 34.83 -6.89
CA ASN A 413 -0.51 34.74 -8.17
C ASN A 413 0.83 33.98 -8.09
N VAL A 414 1.24 33.57 -6.89
CA VAL A 414 2.39 32.70 -6.65
C VAL A 414 1.99 31.63 -5.63
N VAL A 415 2.30 30.37 -5.90
CA VAL A 415 2.02 29.23 -5.00
C VAL A 415 3.23 28.31 -4.86
N ASP A 416 3.30 27.57 -3.76
CA ASP A 416 4.19 26.42 -3.64
C ASP A 416 3.59 25.23 -4.39
N ALA A 417 4.45 24.36 -4.90
CA ALA A 417 4.08 23.14 -5.61
C ALA A 417 5.17 22.09 -5.41
N TYR A 418 4.88 20.84 -5.77
CA TYR A 418 5.94 19.93 -6.20
C TYR A 418 6.14 20.04 -7.71
N SER A 419 7.38 19.88 -8.16
CA SER A 419 7.76 20.08 -9.56
C SER A 419 7.07 19.13 -10.55
N THR A 420 6.49 18.04 -10.07
CA THR A 420 5.76 17.05 -10.88
C THR A 420 4.27 16.98 -10.55
N ASP A 421 3.73 17.90 -9.77
CA ASP A 421 2.30 17.91 -9.41
C ASP A 421 1.41 17.95 -10.66
N SER A 422 0.33 17.16 -10.65
CA SER A 422 -0.67 17.10 -11.73
C SER A 422 -1.37 18.44 -11.98
N GLU A 423 -1.50 19.23 -10.92
CA GLU A 423 -2.22 20.49 -10.88
C GLU A 423 -1.51 21.57 -11.71
N LEU A 424 -0.19 21.43 -11.90
CA LEU A 424 0.57 22.32 -12.78
C LEU A 424 0.07 22.23 -14.22
N ALA A 425 -0.13 21.01 -14.73
CA ALA A 425 -0.71 20.78 -16.05
C ALA A 425 -2.21 21.10 -16.07
N GLN A 426 -2.95 20.81 -14.99
CA GLN A 426 -4.39 21.06 -14.90
C GLN A 426 -4.75 22.56 -14.98
N TYR A 427 -3.99 23.43 -14.31
CA TYR A 427 -4.30 24.85 -14.17
C TYR A 427 -3.38 25.76 -15.01
N ASP A 428 -2.65 25.18 -15.97
CA ASP A 428 -1.68 25.85 -16.85
C ASP A 428 -0.68 26.74 -16.06
N LEU A 429 -0.06 26.14 -15.06
CA LEU A 429 0.97 26.75 -14.25
C LEU A 429 2.36 26.43 -14.83
N VAL A 430 3.30 27.32 -14.56
CA VAL A 430 4.72 27.14 -14.87
C VAL A 430 5.53 27.28 -13.59
N ILE A 431 6.50 26.39 -13.44
CA ILE A 431 7.49 26.47 -12.36
C ILE A 431 8.56 27.48 -12.77
N LEU A 432 8.94 28.34 -11.82
CA LEU A 432 10.09 29.22 -11.98
C LEU A 432 11.37 28.47 -11.60
N LYS A 433 12.41 28.61 -12.43
CA LYS A 433 13.69 27.96 -12.19
C LYS A 433 14.33 28.43 -10.88
N ASP A 434 14.72 27.48 -10.03
CA ASP A 434 15.46 27.71 -8.79
C ASP A 434 16.94 28.05 -9.09
N ASP A 435 17.19 29.27 -9.57
CA ASP A 435 18.50 29.73 -10.05
C ASP A 435 19.58 29.81 -8.97
N LYS A 436 19.20 29.85 -7.69
CA LYS A 436 20.11 29.80 -6.54
C LYS A 436 20.12 28.44 -5.84
N LYS A 437 19.46 27.41 -6.36
CA LYS A 437 19.42 26.04 -5.79
C LYS A 437 19.00 26.04 -4.31
N LEU A 438 17.86 26.63 -3.96
CA LEU A 438 17.29 26.59 -2.61
C LEU A 438 16.76 25.20 -2.27
N PHE A 439 16.08 24.53 -3.20
CA PHE A 439 15.38 23.30 -2.92
C PHE A 439 16.32 22.09 -3.02
N PRO A 440 16.24 21.12 -2.08
CA PRO A 440 16.99 19.88 -2.16
C PRO A 440 16.59 19.07 -3.42
N PRO A 441 17.53 18.43 -4.11
CA PRO A 441 17.23 17.65 -5.30
C PRO A 441 16.72 16.24 -4.95
N TYR A 442 15.63 15.84 -5.61
CA TYR A 442 15.02 14.51 -5.49
C TYR A 442 14.88 13.90 -6.89
N GLN A 443 15.99 13.39 -7.43
CA GLN A 443 15.97 12.71 -8.73
C GLN A 443 15.54 11.27 -8.56
N GLY A 444 14.54 10.85 -9.32
CA GLY A 444 14.06 9.47 -9.34
C GLY A 444 15.01 8.56 -10.11
N ALA A 445 15.34 7.41 -9.54
CA ALA A 445 16.13 6.38 -10.22
C ALA A 445 15.73 4.96 -9.78
N PRO A 446 16.05 3.92 -10.56
CA PRO A 446 15.84 2.54 -10.16
C PRO A 446 16.78 2.14 -9.02
N LEU A 447 16.22 1.56 -7.95
CA LEU A 447 16.94 1.00 -6.81
C LEU A 447 16.67 -0.50 -6.70
N MET A 448 17.73 -1.29 -6.54
CA MET A 448 17.68 -2.74 -6.33
C MET A 448 18.83 -3.21 -5.42
N THR A 449 18.81 -4.47 -5.00
CA THR A 449 19.97 -5.04 -4.30
C THR A 449 21.11 -5.36 -5.29
N GLU A 450 22.36 -5.34 -4.84
CA GLU A 450 23.48 -5.78 -5.69
C GLU A 450 23.32 -7.27 -6.09
N GLU A 451 22.74 -8.10 -5.22
CA GLU A 451 22.43 -9.51 -5.52
C GLU A 451 21.42 -9.65 -6.68
N THR A 452 20.36 -8.84 -6.68
CA THR A 452 19.39 -8.79 -7.79
C THR A 452 20.08 -8.41 -9.10
N LEU A 453 20.97 -7.42 -9.07
CA LEU A 453 21.68 -6.95 -10.25
C LEU A 453 22.73 -7.97 -10.75
N GLU A 454 23.43 -8.65 -9.85
CA GLU A 454 24.34 -9.75 -10.20
C GLU A 454 23.61 -10.94 -10.83
N LYS A 455 22.38 -11.22 -10.37
CA LYS A 455 21.52 -12.28 -10.91
C LYS A 455 20.94 -11.93 -12.28
N TYR A 456 20.61 -10.65 -12.51
CA TYR A 456 20.02 -10.14 -13.75
C TYR A 456 20.79 -8.90 -14.26
N PRO A 457 22.03 -9.06 -14.75
CA PRO A 457 22.88 -7.95 -15.16
C PRO A 457 22.31 -7.13 -16.32
N GLU A 458 21.42 -7.71 -17.13
CA GLU A 458 20.70 -7.03 -18.21
C GLU A 458 19.82 -5.86 -17.71
N LEU A 459 19.40 -5.86 -16.44
CA LEU A 459 18.55 -4.81 -15.86
C LEU A 459 19.21 -3.43 -15.91
N GLU A 460 20.54 -3.34 -15.73
CA GLU A 460 21.25 -2.06 -15.77
C GLU A 460 21.11 -1.40 -17.15
N GLY A 461 21.40 -2.14 -18.22
CA GLY A 461 21.29 -1.61 -19.58
C GLY A 461 19.87 -1.25 -19.98
N ILE A 462 18.90 -2.09 -19.58
CA ILE A 462 17.48 -1.88 -19.90
C ILE A 462 16.92 -0.66 -19.17
N LEU A 463 17.11 -0.56 -17.86
CA LEU A 463 16.54 0.53 -17.05
C LEU A 463 17.25 1.86 -17.28
N ASN A 464 18.55 1.85 -17.59
CA ASN A 464 19.28 3.05 -17.98
C ASN A 464 18.85 3.63 -19.34
N LYS A 465 17.97 2.96 -20.12
CA LYS A 465 17.30 3.60 -21.26
C LYS A 465 16.49 4.84 -20.84
N LEU A 466 16.07 4.91 -19.58
CA LEU A 466 15.39 6.07 -18.98
C LEU A 466 16.35 7.10 -18.37
N ALA A 467 17.65 6.84 -18.33
CA ALA A 467 18.64 7.75 -17.77
C ALA A 467 18.64 9.08 -18.51
N GLY A 468 18.47 10.18 -17.76
CA GLY A 468 18.35 11.52 -18.34
C GLY A 468 17.13 11.72 -19.27
N LYS A 469 16.12 10.85 -19.19
CA LYS A 469 14.81 11.01 -19.85
C LYS A 469 13.77 11.47 -18.84
N ILE A 470 12.58 11.85 -19.33
CA ILE A 470 11.44 12.33 -18.55
C ILE A 470 11.76 13.65 -17.86
N SER A 471 11.35 14.75 -18.49
CA SER A 471 11.42 16.07 -17.88
C SER A 471 10.36 16.24 -16.77
N GLU A 472 10.51 17.27 -15.92
CA GLU A 472 9.49 17.62 -14.90
C GLU A 472 8.12 17.92 -15.56
N GLU A 473 8.13 18.55 -16.74
CA GLU A 473 6.91 18.83 -17.51
C GLU A 473 6.27 17.54 -18.06
N ASP A 474 7.08 16.59 -18.55
CA ASP A 474 6.58 15.28 -18.98
C ASP A 474 5.94 14.53 -17.82
N MET A 475 6.63 14.49 -16.67
CA MET A 475 6.14 13.78 -15.49
C MET A 475 4.86 14.42 -14.95
N SER A 476 4.80 15.76 -14.85
CA SER A 476 3.57 16.47 -14.46
C SER A 476 2.39 16.18 -15.40
N LYS A 477 2.62 16.14 -16.72
CA LYS A 477 1.59 15.78 -17.70
C LYS A 477 1.11 14.34 -17.51
N MET A 478 2.02 13.39 -17.35
CA MET A 478 1.67 11.98 -17.11
C MET A 478 0.92 11.80 -15.78
N ASN A 479 1.35 12.47 -14.71
CA ASN A 479 0.65 12.51 -13.43
C ASN A 479 -0.76 13.09 -13.58
N TYR A 480 -0.94 14.15 -14.38
CA TYR A 480 -2.25 14.71 -14.70
C TYR A 480 -3.14 13.73 -15.47
N GLU A 481 -2.59 12.96 -16.41
CA GLU A 481 -3.36 11.94 -17.11
C GLU A 481 -3.90 10.85 -16.17
N VAL A 482 -3.12 10.45 -15.17
CA VAL A 482 -3.54 9.43 -14.19
C VAL A 482 -4.46 10.02 -13.11
N ASN A 483 -4.06 11.12 -12.46
CA ASN A 483 -4.78 11.67 -11.31
C ASN A 483 -6.09 12.36 -11.69
N VAL A 484 -6.11 13.09 -12.82
CA VAL A 484 -7.23 13.95 -13.19
C VAL A 484 -8.03 13.37 -14.36
N LYS A 485 -7.35 12.84 -15.38
CA LYS A 485 -8.03 12.18 -16.51
C LYS A 485 -8.35 10.70 -16.27
N ASN A 486 -7.91 10.14 -15.15
CA ASN A 486 -8.15 8.75 -14.75
C ASN A 486 -7.65 7.70 -15.76
N LYS A 487 -6.68 8.02 -16.61
CA LYS A 487 -6.03 7.00 -17.46
C LYS A 487 -5.32 5.96 -16.58
N SER A 488 -5.16 4.74 -17.09
CA SER A 488 -4.33 3.74 -16.42
C SER A 488 -2.86 4.16 -16.49
N ALA A 489 -2.09 3.87 -15.43
CA ALA A 489 -0.65 4.17 -15.41
C ALA A 489 0.12 3.38 -16.48
N ALA A 490 -0.36 2.18 -16.82
CA ALA A 490 0.19 1.35 -17.88
C ALA A 490 0.05 2.02 -19.26
N ASP A 491 -1.14 2.51 -19.60
CA ASP A 491 -1.37 3.19 -20.90
C ASP A 491 -0.52 4.45 -21.02
N VAL A 492 -0.42 5.24 -19.94
CA VAL A 492 0.39 6.47 -19.90
C VAL A 492 1.88 6.16 -20.05
N ALA A 493 2.38 5.11 -19.37
CA ALA A 493 3.75 4.63 -19.51
C ALA A 493 4.03 4.21 -20.97
N HIS A 494 3.14 3.40 -21.55
CA HIS A 494 3.23 2.91 -22.92
C HIS A 494 3.28 4.06 -23.93
N ASP A 495 2.33 5.00 -23.83
CA ASP A 495 2.23 6.17 -24.71
C ASP A 495 3.54 7.00 -24.68
N TYR A 496 4.12 7.21 -23.48
CA TYR A 496 5.36 7.96 -23.34
C TYR A 496 6.55 7.23 -23.97
N LEU A 497 6.71 5.94 -23.68
CA LEU A 497 7.82 5.12 -24.19
C LEU A 497 7.78 5.03 -25.72
N GLN A 498 6.59 4.84 -26.30
CA GLN A 498 6.40 4.79 -27.75
C GLN A 498 6.68 6.14 -28.41
N LYS A 499 6.13 7.24 -27.87
CA LYS A 499 6.29 8.58 -28.43
C LYS A 499 7.75 9.05 -28.46
N HIS A 500 8.55 8.64 -27.49
CA HIS A 500 9.96 9.03 -27.37
C HIS A 500 10.93 8.01 -27.94
N GLY A 501 10.46 6.90 -28.53
CA GLY A 501 11.29 5.87 -29.16
C GLY A 501 12.26 5.20 -28.18
N ILE A 502 11.82 4.94 -26.94
CA ILE A 502 12.64 4.35 -25.88
C ILE A 502 12.56 2.81 -25.89
N LYS A 503 11.52 2.27 -26.53
CA LYS A 503 11.33 0.82 -26.73
C LYS A 503 12.37 0.22 -27.67
#